data_AF-A0A3B9R2L8-F1
#
_entry.id   AF-A0A3B9R2L8-F1
#
_cell.length_a   1.000
_cell.length_b   1.000
_cell.length_c   1.000
_cell.angle_alpha   90.00
_cell.angle_beta   90.00
_cell.angle_gamma   90.00
#
_symmetry.space_group_name_H-M   'P 1'
#
loop_
_entity.id
_entity.type
_entity.pdbx_description
1 polymer ?
#
loop_
_entity_poly.entity_id
_entity_poly.type
_entity_poly.pdbx_seq_one_letter_code
_entity_poly.pdbx_strand_id
1 'polypeptide(L)'
;MIKGLHHNAYRCRDSEETRAFYEDFLGLPFAGALEISTTKTGRETHVLHTFFKMDDGSFLAFFDDPDTPFDFKAQRDFDLHIALEVDHQHLQPMLERGREAGIESRGIS
;
A
#
# COMPACT_ATOMS: atom_id res chain seq x y z
N MET A 1 14.48 6.49 -21.51
CA MET A 1 15.14 5.87 -20.34
C MET A 1 14.20 5.91 -19.15
N ILE A 2 14.10 4.82 -18.40
CA ILE A 2 13.33 4.70 -17.15
C ILE A 2 14.24 5.14 -16.00
N LYS A 3 13.71 5.92 -15.04
CA LYS A 3 14.52 6.54 -13.95
C LYS A 3 14.35 5.89 -12.58
N GLY A 4 13.21 5.24 -12.33
CA GLY A 4 12.82 4.71 -11.02
C GLY A 4 11.31 4.44 -10.99
N LEU A 5 10.81 4.03 -9.84
CA LEU A 5 9.37 3.94 -9.62
C LEU A 5 8.78 5.36 -9.48
N HIS A 6 7.71 5.65 -10.20
CA HIS A 6 6.87 6.80 -9.87
C HIS A 6 5.97 6.44 -8.70
N HIS A 7 5.28 5.31 -8.81
CA HIS A 7 4.47 4.72 -7.77
C HIS A 7 4.23 3.24 -8.08
N ASN A 8 3.87 2.44 -7.08
CA ASN A 8 3.31 1.11 -7.24
C ASN A 8 1.90 1.09 -6.63
N ALA A 9 0.94 0.46 -7.31
CA ALA A 9 -0.47 0.58 -6.96
C ALA A 9 -1.16 -0.78 -6.78
N TYR A 10 -2.00 -0.88 -5.76
CA TYR A 10 -2.76 -2.09 -5.41
C TYR A 10 -4.26 -1.82 -5.31
N ARG A 11 -5.07 -2.87 -5.32
CA ARG A 11 -6.48 -2.81 -4.90
C ARG A 11 -6.53 -2.86 -3.37
N CYS A 12 -7.29 -1.99 -2.74
CA CYS A 12 -7.67 -2.13 -1.32
C CYS A 12 -9.16 -2.41 -1.17
N ARG A 13 -9.55 -2.86 0.03
CA ARG A 13 -10.95 -3.05 0.41
C ARG A 13 -11.57 -1.74 0.92
N ASP A 14 -10.79 -0.99 1.68
CA ASP A 14 -11.18 0.26 2.34
C ASP A 14 -9.93 1.14 2.47
N SER A 15 -10.05 2.40 2.05
CA SER A 15 -8.95 3.36 2.09
C SER A 15 -8.52 3.77 3.50
N GLU A 16 -9.44 3.81 4.46
CA GLU A 16 -9.14 4.18 5.84
C GLU A 16 -8.43 3.04 6.58
N GLU A 17 -8.85 1.79 6.38
CA GLU A 17 -8.11 0.61 6.87
C GLU A 17 -6.68 0.58 6.29
N THR A 18 -6.56 0.93 5.00
CA THR A 18 -5.27 1.03 4.32
C THR A 18 -4.42 2.17 4.89
N ARG A 19 -5.02 3.34 5.13
CA ARG A 19 -4.36 4.49 5.76
C ARG A 19 -3.83 4.13 7.14
N ALA A 20 -4.63 3.47 7.98
CA ALA A 20 -4.22 3.04 9.31
C ALA A 20 -2.96 2.14 9.27
N PHE A 21 -2.83 1.27 8.27
CA PHE A 21 -1.63 0.44 8.13
C PHE A 21 -0.43 1.22 7.56
N TYR A 22 -0.59 1.90 6.44
CA TYR A 22 0.56 2.51 5.74
C TYR A 22 1.01 3.83 6.38
N GLU A 23 0.09 4.65 6.87
CA GLU A 23 0.41 5.90 7.55
C GLU A 23 0.65 5.68 9.05
N ASP A 24 -0.34 5.15 9.78
CA ASP A 24 -0.22 5.11 11.24
C ASP A 24 0.76 4.03 11.72
N PHE A 25 0.74 2.83 11.09
CA PHE A 25 1.65 1.72 11.46
C PHE A 25 3.02 1.82 10.78
N LEU A 26 3.11 1.90 9.46
CA LEU A 26 4.41 1.98 8.76
C LEU A 26 5.04 3.39 8.78
N GLY A 27 4.28 4.44 9.10
CA GLY A 27 4.80 5.80 9.18
C GLY A 27 4.95 6.52 7.84
N LEU A 28 4.40 5.99 6.74
CA LEU A 28 4.47 6.64 5.44
C LEU A 28 3.51 7.84 5.38
N PRO A 29 3.98 9.06 5.10
CA PRO A 29 3.11 10.24 5.07
C PRO A 29 2.01 10.10 4.00
N PHE A 30 0.76 10.38 4.36
CA PHE A 30 -0.30 10.55 3.38
C PHE A 30 0.01 11.75 2.48
N ALA A 31 0.10 11.51 1.18
CA ALA A 31 0.43 12.52 0.19
C ALA A 31 -0.81 13.15 -0.46
N GLY A 32 -1.91 12.41 -0.50
CA GLY A 32 -3.16 12.85 -1.10
C GLY A 32 -4.02 11.71 -1.63
N ALA A 33 -5.21 12.07 -2.09
CA ALA A 33 -6.14 11.17 -2.75
C ALA A 33 -6.76 11.86 -3.97
N LEU A 34 -7.09 11.07 -4.99
CA LEU A 34 -7.71 11.52 -6.22
C LEU A 34 -8.95 10.68 -6.49
N GLU A 35 -10.08 11.33 -6.77
CA GLU A 35 -11.26 10.64 -7.28
C GLU A 35 -11.10 10.41 -8.79
N ILE A 36 -11.33 9.18 -9.22
CA ILE A 36 -11.44 8.78 -10.61
C ILE A 36 -12.93 8.61 -10.91
N SER A 37 -13.47 9.53 -11.70
CA SER A 37 -14.89 9.56 -12.07
C SER A 37 -15.21 8.80 -13.36
N THR A 38 -14.18 8.33 -14.09
CA THR A 38 -14.36 7.70 -15.40
C THR A 38 -13.29 6.66 -15.67
N THR A 39 -13.69 5.47 -16.12
CA THR A 39 -12.77 4.39 -16.49
C THR A 39 -12.06 4.68 -17.81
N LYS A 40 -11.02 3.89 -18.12
CA LYS A 40 -10.32 3.96 -19.42
C LYS A 40 -11.25 3.76 -20.63
N THR A 41 -12.37 3.04 -20.47
CA THR A 41 -13.36 2.80 -21.54
C THR A 41 -14.47 3.86 -21.58
N GLY A 42 -14.42 4.89 -20.73
CA GLY A 42 -15.42 5.96 -20.69
C GLY A 42 -16.65 5.66 -19.82
N ARG A 43 -16.64 4.60 -19.01
CA ARG A 43 -17.73 4.29 -18.07
C ARG A 43 -17.60 5.16 -16.82
N GLU A 44 -18.70 5.69 -16.31
CA GLU A 44 -18.75 6.36 -15.01
C GLU A 44 -18.39 5.40 -13.86
N THR A 45 -17.67 5.90 -12.86
CA THR A 45 -17.20 5.12 -11.71
C THR A 45 -16.83 6.08 -10.57
N HIS A 46 -16.80 5.60 -9.32
CA HIS A 46 -16.31 6.39 -8.18
C HIS A 46 -15.19 5.64 -7.49
N VAL A 47 -13.98 5.73 -8.05
CA VAL A 47 -12.80 5.06 -7.50
C VAL A 47 -11.91 6.08 -6.81
N LEU A 48 -11.57 5.86 -5.54
CA LEU A 48 -10.58 6.66 -4.85
C LEU A 48 -9.18 6.07 -5.08
N HIS A 49 -8.22 6.91 -5.43
CA HIS A 49 -6.83 6.55 -5.57
C HIS A 49 -6.01 7.30 -4.51
N THR A 50 -5.54 6.60 -3.48
CA THR A 50 -4.79 7.17 -2.34
C THR A 50 -3.29 6.96 -2.50
N PHE A 51 -2.48 7.86 -1.96
CA PHE A 51 -1.02 7.85 -2.11
C PHE A 51 -0.29 8.06 -0.78
N PHE A 52 0.70 7.20 -0.50
CA PHE A 52 1.60 7.26 0.65
C PHE A 52 3.03 7.43 0.16
N LYS A 53 3.73 8.45 0.66
CA LYS A 53 5.03 8.87 0.11
C LYS A 53 6.19 8.11 0.74
N MET A 54 7.16 7.69 -0.08
CA MET A 54 8.47 7.19 0.34
C MET A 54 9.52 8.31 0.38
N ASP A 55 10.64 8.06 1.06
CA ASP A 55 11.71 9.05 1.25
C ASP A 55 12.33 9.54 -0.07
N ASP A 56 12.40 8.69 -1.09
CA ASP A 56 12.91 9.04 -2.42
C ASP A 56 11.91 9.86 -3.26
N GLY A 57 10.70 10.11 -2.73
CA GLY A 57 9.63 10.85 -3.39
C GLY A 57 8.72 10.01 -4.27
N SER A 58 8.93 8.69 -4.38
CA SER A 58 7.99 7.76 -5.00
C SER A 58 6.84 7.40 -4.04
N PHE A 59 5.83 6.65 -4.51
CA PHE A 59 4.62 6.38 -3.72
C PHE A 59 4.21 4.90 -3.71
N LEU A 60 3.63 4.48 -2.59
CA LEU A 60 2.66 3.38 -2.59
C LEU A 60 1.27 3.94 -2.76
N ALA A 61 0.47 3.32 -3.62
CA ALA A 61 -0.86 3.81 -3.94
C ALA A 61 -1.91 2.70 -3.91
N PHE A 62 -3.16 3.07 -3.65
CA PHE A 62 -4.24 2.11 -3.53
C PHE A 62 -5.51 2.59 -4.21
N PHE A 63 -6.15 1.69 -4.96
CA PHE A 63 -7.47 1.89 -5.54
C PHE A 63 -8.53 1.32 -4.61
N ASP A 64 -9.47 2.16 -4.22
CA ASP A 64 -10.69 1.82 -3.50
C ASP A 64 -11.88 2.05 -4.41
N ASP A 65 -12.56 0.97 -4.78
CA ASP A 65 -13.68 0.99 -5.72
C ASP A 65 -14.79 0.13 -5.13
N PRO A 66 -15.69 0.77 -4.37
CA PRO A 66 -16.72 0.07 -3.61
C PRO A 66 -17.79 -0.55 -4.51
N ASP A 67 -17.92 -0.08 -5.75
CA ASP A 67 -18.91 -0.55 -6.71
C ASP A 67 -18.53 -1.90 -7.35
N THR A 68 -17.25 -2.26 -7.28
CA THR A 68 -16.74 -3.50 -7.87
C THR A 68 -16.11 -4.39 -6.80
N PRO A 69 -16.87 -5.31 -6.18
CA PRO A 69 -16.32 -6.24 -5.21
C PRO A 69 -15.14 -7.02 -5.78
N PHE A 70 -14.06 -7.09 -5.00
CA PHE A 70 -12.85 -7.83 -5.36
C PHE A 70 -12.52 -8.88 -4.30
N ASP A 71 -12.48 -10.14 -4.72
CA ASP A 71 -12.07 -11.24 -3.86
C ASP A 71 -10.53 -11.31 -3.82
N PHE A 72 -9.97 -10.94 -2.67
CA PHE A 72 -8.56 -11.12 -2.38
C PHE A 72 -8.26 -12.61 -2.25
N LYS A 73 -7.69 -13.18 -3.32
CA LYS A 73 -7.32 -14.60 -3.37
C LYS A 73 -6.15 -14.86 -2.42
N ALA A 74 -6.18 -16.01 -1.75
CA ALA A 74 -4.99 -16.53 -1.09
C ALA A 74 -3.90 -16.73 -2.17
N GLN A 75 -2.79 -16.01 -2.02
CA GLN A 75 -1.63 -16.09 -2.90
C GLN A 75 -0.61 -17.08 -2.33
N ARG A 76 0.20 -17.72 -3.17
CA ARG A 76 1.40 -18.40 -2.65
C ARG A 76 2.45 -17.37 -2.29
N ASP A 77 3.37 -17.77 -1.42
CA ASP A 77 4.39 -16.92 -0.81
C ASP A 77 5.27 -16.13 -1.80
N PHE A 78 5.33 -16.57 -3.07
CA PHE A 78 6.15 -15.96 -4.11
C PHE A 78 5.36 -15.16 -5.16
N ASP A 79 4.03 -15.16 -5.11
CA ASP A 79 3.20 -14.63 -6.20
C ASP A 79 3.04 -13.09 -6.12
N LEU A 80 2.84 -12.54 -4.92
CA LEU A 80 2.66 -11.10 -4.70
C LEU A 80 3.39 -10.66 -3.43
N HIS A 81 4.42 -9.83 -3.58
CA HIS A 81 5.09 -9.18 -2.47
C HIS A 81 5.63 -7.80 -2.89
N ILE A 82 5.89 -6.95 -1.91
CA ILE A 82 6.67 -5.74 -2.06
C ILE A 82 7.72 -5.69 -0.96
N ALA A 83 8.94 -5.31 -1.32
CA ALA A 83 10.03 -5.08 -0.39
C ALA A 83 10.31 -3.58 -0.33
N LEU A 84 10.32 -3.03 0.88
CA LEU A 84 10.68 -1.65 1.15
C LEU A 84 12.02 -1.66 1.89
N GLU A 85 12.99 -0.90 1.38
CA GLU A 85 14.29 -0.80 2.00
C GLU A 85 14.21 0.08 3.25
N VAL A 86 14.83 -0.38 4.34
CA VAL A 86 14.99 0.37 5.59
C VAL A 86 16.40 0.15 6.11
N ASP A 87 16.89 1.06 6.94
CA ASP A 87 18.13 0.81 7.67
C ASP A 87 17.94 -0.27 8.75
N HIS A 88 19.07 -0.83 9.22
CA HIS A 88 19.04 -1.87 10.25
C HIS A 88 18.54 -1.35 11.61
N GLN A 89 18.66 -0.04 11.89
CA GLN A 89 18.20 0.55 13.14
C GLN A 89 16.67 0.64 13.20
N HIS A 90 16.02 0.77 12.04
CA HIS A 90 14.58 0.79 11.87
C HIS A 90 13.96 -0.62 11.84
N LEU A 91 14.70 -1.62 11.32
CA LEU A 91 14.20 -2.97 11.12
C LEU A 91 13.72 -3.65 12.42
N GLN A 92 14.56 -3.69 13.46
CA GLN A 92 14.26 -4.43 14.69
C GLN A 92 13.07 -3.84 15.46
N PRO A 93 12.97 -2.50 15.67
CA PRO A 93 11.79 -1.90 16.29
C PRO A 93 10.49 -2.16 15.53
N MET A 94 10.51 -2.13 14.19
CA MET A 94 9.31 -2.42 13.41
C MET A 94 8.90 -3.90 13.47
N LEU A 95 9.86 -4.82 13.54
CA LEU A 95 9.57 -6.23 13.77
C LEU A 95 8.89 -6.47 15.13
N GLU A 96 9.35 -5.81 16.19
CA GLU A 96 8.75 -5.87 17.52
C GLU A 96 7.35 -5.26 17.51
N ARG A 97 7.20 -4.06 16.94
CA ARG A 97 5.91 -3.36 16.80
C ARG A 97 4.88 -4.21 16.05
N GLY A 98 5.28 -4.88 14.97
CA GLY A 98 4.41 -5.79 14.23
C GLY A 98 3.90 -6.95 15.08
N ARG A 99 4.79 -7.58 15.86
CA ARG A 99 4.42 -8.67 16.78
C ARG A 99 3.48 -8.20 17.89
N GLU A 100 3.74 -7.04 18.48
CA GLU A 100 2.88 -6.45 19.52
C GLU A 100 1.49 -6.10 19.00
N ALA A 101 1.40 -5.64 17.75
CA ALA A 101 0.14 -5.37 17.06
C ALA A 101 -0.59 -6.63 16.57
N GLY A 102 -0.02 -7.83 16.78
CA GLY A 102 -0.60 -9.10 16.32
C GLY A 102 -0.50 -9.32 14.80
N ILE A 103 0.38 -8.60 14.11
CA ILE A 103 0.64 -8.77 12.67
C ILE A 103 1.66 -9.91 12.48
N GLU A 104 1.37 -10.83 11.56
CA GLU A 104 2.29 -11.89 11.20
C GLU A 104 3.63 -11.31 10.74
N SER A 105 4.69 -11.56 11.52
CA SER A 105 5.99 -10.94 11.32
C SER A 105 7.12 -11.97 11.47
N ARG A 106 7.83 -12.22 10.37
CA ARG A 106 9.01 -13.11 10.32
C ARG A 106 10.28 -12.29 10.21
N GLY A 107 11.22 -12.51 11.14
CA GLY A 107 12.54 -11.85 11.11
C GLY A 107 13.51 -12.50 10.12
N ILE A 108 14.74 -11.97 10.09
CA ILE A 108 15.85 -12.54 9.31
C ILE A 108 16.08 -13.99 9.77
N SER A 109 16.09 -14.93 8.83
CA SER A 109 16.42 -16.35 9.06
C SER A 109 17.86 -16.65 8.72
#